data_AF-A0A6J6RFQ3-F1
#
_entry.id   AF-A0A6J6RFQ3-F1
#
_cell.length_a   1.000
_cell.length_b   1.000
_cell.length_c   1.000
_cell.angle_alpha   90.00
_cell.angle_beta   90.00
_cell.angle_gamma   90.00
#
_symmetry.space_group_name_H-M   'P 1'
#
loop_
_entity.id
_entity.type
_entity.pdbx_description
1 polymer ?
#
loop_
_entity_poly.entity_id
_entity_poly.type
_entity_poly.pdbx_seq_one_letter_code
_entity_poly.pdbx_strand_id
1 'polypeptide(L)'
;MESLAFVVSLMIGNILFSGPFALLLTLPRIRAISHSLLFLIFRRLAMGTAAFTGIFLSVIFVFNDLPLTIKALSLLCIATHLWAADREYGKFISSRLRRNG
;
A
#
# COMPACT_ATOMS: atom_id res chain seq x y z
N MET A 1 28.12 -6.18 -9.68
CA MET A 1 27.56 -5.17 -8.75
C MET A 1 26.27 -4.53 -9.28
N GLU A 2 26.10 -4.36 -10.59
CA GLU A 2 24.90 -3.75 -11.19
C GLU A 2 23.59 -4.51 -10.89
N SER A 3 23.61 -5.84 -10.91
CA SER A 3 22.44 -6.67 -10.61
C SER A 3 21.91 -6.48 -9.18
N LEU A 4 22.80 -6.34 -8.18
CA LEU A 4 22.39 -6.12 -6.79
C LEU A 4 21.73 -4.75 -6.61
N ALA A 5 22.33 -3.69 -7.18
CA ALA A 5 21.79 -2.34 -7.10
C ALA A 5 20.41 -2.24 -7.77
N PHE A 6 20.21 -2.95 -8.88
CA PHE A 6 18.91 -3.05 -9.54
C PHE A 6 17.87 -3.73 -8.63
N VAL A 7 18.21 -4.86 -8.02
CA VAL A 7 17.31 -5.58 -7.09
C VAL A 7 16.94 -4.70 -5.90
N VAL A 8 17.91 -4.04 -5.27
CA VAL A 8 17.65 -3.15 -4.12
C VAL A 8 16.78 -1.96 -4.54
N SER A 9 17.04 -1.36 -5.70
CA SER A 9 16.24 -0.26 -6.24
C SER A 9 14.81 -0.69 -6.53
N LEU A 10 14.62 -1.91 -7.05
CA LEU A 10 13.31 -2.50 -7.27
C LEU A 10 12.56 -2.70 -5.96
N MET A 11 13.23 -3.20 -4.91
CA MET A 11 12.63 -3.40 -3.59
C MET A 11 12.24 -2.08 -2.93
N ILE A 12 13.11 -1.06 -3.00
CA ILE A 12 12.82 0.29 -2.48
C ILE A 12 11.67 0.91 -3.27
N GLY A 13 11.70 0.82 -4.60
CA GLY A 13 10.62 1.31 -5.47
C GLY A 13 9.29 0.62 -5.14
N ASN A 14 9.31 -0.69 -4.87
CA ASN A 14 8.11 -1.42 -4.49
C ASN A 14 7.48 -0.83 -3.22
N ILE A 15 8.28 -0.55 -2.18
CA ILE A 15 7.77 0.04 -0.93
C ILE A 15 7.26 1.46 -1.12
N LEU A 16 7.98 2.27 -1.89
CA LEU A 16 7.60 3.66 -2.16
C LEU A 16 6.29 3.76 -2.94
N PHE A 17 6.09 2.89 -3.92
CA PHE A 17 4.92 2.98 -4.81
C PHE A 17 3.75 2.10 -4.37
N SER A 18 3.99 0.98 -3.68
CA SER A 18 2.92 0.04 -3.28
C SER A 18 1.88 0.69 -2.35
N GLY A 19 2.32 1.47 -1.36
CA GLY A 19 1.43 2.20 -0.45
C GLY A 19 0.54 3.23 -1.15
N PRO A 20 1.12 4.21 -1.88
CA PRO A 20 0.36 5.17 -2.68
C PRO A 20 -0.53 4.51 -3.74
N PHE A 21 -0.08 3.41 -4.36
CA PHE A 21 -0.86 2.67 -5.35
C PHE A 21 -2.11 2.03 -4.72
N ALA A 22 -1.98 1.44 -3.53
CA ALA A 22 -3.13 0.94 -2.79
C ALA A 22 -4.12 2.07 -2.45
N LEU A 23 -3.63 3.24 -2.04
CA LEU A 23 -4.48 4.41 -1.81
C LEU A 23 -5.17 4.89 -3.09
N LEU A 24 -4.46 4.94 -4.23
CA LEU A 24 -5.04 5.30 -5.52
C LEU A 24 -6.23 4.40 -5.87
N LEU A 25 -6.09 3.08 -5.70
CA LEU A 25 -7.17 2.12 -5.95
C LEU A 25 -8.40 2.33 -5.06
N THR A 26 -8.25 2.96 -3.89
CA THR A 26 -9.36 3.30 -2.99
C THR A 26 -10.10 4.59 -3.35
N LEU A 27 -9.64 5.38 -4.33
CA LEU A 27 -10.28 6.65 -4.68
C LEU A 27 -11.70 6.44 -5.25
N PRO A 28 -12.65 7.34 -4.93
CA PRO A 28 -14.01 7.27 -5.44
C PRO A 28 -14.07 7.43 -6.98
N ARG A 29 -13.11 8.17 -7.57
CA ARG A 29 -13.00 8.31 -9.03
C ARG A 29 -12.72 6.99 -9.73
N ILE A 30 -11.85 6.14 -9.17
CA ILE A 30 -11.56 4.82 -9.75
C ILE A 30 -12.74 3.88 -9.55
N ARG A 31 -13.47 4.01 -8.44
CA ARG A 31 -14.71 3.26 -8.21
C ARG A 31 -15.81 3.60 -9.24
N ALA A 32 -15.82 4.83 -9.77
CA ALA A 32 -16.80 5.28 -10.76
C ALA A 32 -16.52 4.79 -12.19
N ILE A 33 -15.33 4.23 -12.47
CA ILE A 33 -14.96 3.76 -13.82
C ILE A 33 -15.78 2.52 -14.22
N SER A 34 -16.07 1.62 -13.28
CA SER A 34 -16.89 0.43 -13.56
C SER A 34 -17.59 -0.07 -12.30
N HIS A 35 -18.90 -0.29 -12.42
CA HIS A 35 -19.74 -0.90 -11.39
C HIS A 35 -19.82 -2.43 -11.49
N SER A 36 -19.08 -3.04 -12.42
CA SER A 36 -19.10 -4.50 -12.59
C SER A 36 -18.51 -5.22 -11.38
N LEU A 37 -19.15 -6.33 -10.96
CA LEU A 37 -18.66 -7.18 -9.87
C LEU A 37 -17.24 -7.70 -10.14
N LEU A 38 -16.93 -8.03 -11.39
CA LEU A 38 -15.60 -8.45 -11.82
C LEU A 38 -14.53 -7.37 -11.57
N PHE A 39 -14.83 -6.12 -11.88
CA PHE A 39 -13.92 -5.01 -11.61
C PHE A 39 -13.69 -4.80 -10.10
N LEU A 40 -14.73 -4.98 -9.29
CA LEU A 40 -14.65 -4.87 -7.84
C LEU A 40 -13.75 -5.97 -7.25
N ILE A 41 -13.90 -7.21 -7.71
CA ILE A 41 -13.06 -8.35 -7.32
C ILE A 41 -11.61 -8.09 -7.73
N PHE A 42 -11.37 -7.75 -9.00
CA PHE A 42 -10.02 -7.48 -9.50
C PHE A 42 -9.31 -6.37 -8.71
N ARG A 43 -10.01 -5.27 -8.42
CA ARG A 43 -9.47 -4.16 -7.64
C ARG A 43 -9.10 -4.56 -6.21
N ARG A 44 -9.96 -5.33 -5.54
CA ARG A 44 -9.68 -5.85 -4.19
C ARG A 44 -8.51 -6.83 -4.19
N LEU A 45 -8.42 -7.65 -5.23
CA LEU A 45 -7.34 -8.62 -5.38
C LEU A 45 -6.01 -7.91 -5.66
N ALA A 46 -5.98 -6.92 -6.56
CA ALA A 46 -4.81 -6.08 -6.83
C ALA A 46 -4.36 -5.29 -5.60
N MET A 47 -5.32 -4.76 -4.82
CA MET A 47 -5.02 -4.08 -3.57
C MET A 47 -4.48 -5.05 -2.51
N GLY A 48 -5.06 -6.24 -2.37
CA GLY A 48 -4.62 -7.27 -1.45
C GLY A 48 -3.23 -7.80 -1.79
N THR A 49 -2.92 -8.01 -3.06
CA THR A 49 -1.58 -8.46 -3.51
C THR A 49 -0.53 -7.35 -3.35
N ALA A 50 -0.88 -6.10 -3.63
CA ALA A 50 0.00 -4.96 -3.38
C ALA A 50 0.27 -4.78 -1.87
N ALA A 51 -0.75 -4.89 -1.02
CA ALA A 51 -0.60 -4.84 0.43
C ALA A 51 0.23 -6.02 0.95
N PHE A 52 -0.02 -7.23 0.46
CA PHE A 52 0.74 -8.41 0.87
C PHE A 52 2.23 -8.27 0.51
N THR A 53 2.55 -7.92 -0.73
CA THR A 53 3.94 -7.74 -1.17
C THR A 53 4.59 -6.56 -0.45
N GLY A 54 3.92 -5.40 -0.39
CA GLY A 54 4.44 -4.20 0.26
C GLY A 54 4.71 -4.36 1.76
N ILE A 55 3.76 -4.97 2.50
CA ILE A 55 3.92 -5.24 3.94
C ILE A 55 5.00 -6.30 4.16
N PHE A 56 5.01 -7.38 3.37
CA PHE A 56 6.01 -8.44 3.50
C PHE A 56 7.44 -7.90 3.32
N LEU A 57 7.68 -7.13 2.26
CA LEU A 57 8.96 -6.44 2.04
C LEU A 57 9.29 -5.44 3.16
N SER A 58 8.30 -4.68 3.61
CA SER A 58 8.47 -3.70 4.68
C SER A 58 8.90 -4.36 6.00
N VAL A 59 8.30 -5.50 6.36
CA VAL A 59 8.67 -6.29 7.54
C VAL A 59 10.12 -6.75 7.43
N ILE A 60 10.54 -7.31 6.29
CA ILE A 60 11.93 -7.71 6.06
C ILE A 60 12.89 -6.53 6.31
N PHE A 61 12.55 -5.34 5.82
CA PHE A 61 13.40 -4.16 6.01
C PHE A 61 13.41 -3.60 7.44
N VAL A 62 12.33 -3.76 8.21
CA VAL A 62 12.31 -3.35 9.62
C VAL A 62 13.26 -4.20 10.46
N PHE A 63 13.29 -5.52 10.20
CA PHE A 63 14.09 -6.48 10.97
C PHE A 63 15.56 -6.58 10.55
N ASN A 64 15.94 -6.01 9.40
CA ASN A 64 17.34 -5.95 8.97
C ASN A 64 18.04 -4.67 9.46
N ASP A 65 19.36 -4.69 9.50
CA ASP A 65 20.22 -3.53 9.77
C ASP A 65 20.27 -2.60 8.56
N LEU A 66 19.16 -1.92 8.32
CA LEU A 66 19.01 -0.90 7.28
C LEU A 66 19.01 0.51 7.88
N PRO A 67 19.34 1.53 7.06
CA PRO A 67 19.29 2.93 7.48
C PRO A 67 17.93 3.30 8.06
N LEU A 68 17.93 4.16 9.09
CA LEU A 68 16.71 4.61 9.77
C LEU A 68 15.65 5.15 8.79
N THR A 69 16.08 5.82 7.72
CA THR A 69 15.21 6.32 6.65
C THR A 69 14.41 5.22 5.96
N ILE A 70 15.04 4.08 5.65
CA ILE A 70 14.37 2.93 5.01
C ILE A 70 13.38 2.30 5.98
N LYS A 71 13.72 2.21 7.28
CA LYS A 71 12.82 1.73 8.33
C LYS A 71 11.61 2.65 8.52
N ALA A 72 11.80 3.96 8.46
CA ALA A 72 10.70 4.92 8.53
C ALA A 72 9.77 4.80 7.31
N LEU A 73 10.34 4.64 6.11
CA LEU A 73 9.58 4.43 4.87
C LEU A 73 8.80 3.11 4.88
N SER A 74 9.38 2.03 5.42
CA SER A 74 8.67 0.75 5.53
C SER A 74 7.53 0.81 6.53
N LEU A 75 7.69 1.50 7.66
CA LEU A 75 6.59 1.78 8.60
C LEU A 75 5.49 2.63 7.94
N LEU A 76 5.86 3.66 7.19
CA LEU A 76 4.92 4.47 6.40
C LEU A 76 4.15 3.63 5.38
N CYS A 77 4.83 2.72 4.68
CA CYS A 77 4.23 1.81 3.72
C CYS A 77 3.16 0.92 4.40
N ILE A 78 3.51 0.32 5.56
CA ILE A 78 2.56 -0.47 6.35
C ILE A 78 1.35 0.39 6.77
N ALA A 79 1.58 1.61 7.27
CA ALA A 79 0.52 2.53 7.67
C ALA A 79 -0.39 2.90 6.48
N THR A 80 0.17 3.16 5.29
CA THR A 80 -0.62 3.45 4.09
C THR A 80 -1.46 2.27 3.63
N HIS A 81 -0.96 1.04 3.74
CA HIS A 81 -1.74 -0.16 3.40
C HIS A 81 -2.86 -0.41 4.41
N LEU A 82 -2.59 -0.24 5.71
CA LEU A 82 -3.61 -0.29 6.77
C LEU A 82 -4.70 0.76 6.53
N TRP A 83 -4.31 1.99 6.20
CA TRP A 83 -5.23 3.08 5.90
C TRP A 83 -6.08 2.78 4.66
N ALA A 84 -5.44 2.32 3.58
CA ALA A 84 -6.15 1.95 2.37
C ALA A 84 -7.17 0.84 2.67
N ALA A 85 -6.77 -0.20 3.41
CA ALA A 85 -7.63 -1.30 3.81
C ALA A 85 -8.82 -0.82 4.67
N ASP A 86 -8.61 0.07 5.65
CA ASP A 86 -9.71 0.69 6.40
C ASP A 86 -10.68 1.42 5.48
N ARG A 87 -10.16 2.15 4.48
CA ARG A 87 -10.99 2.91 3.53
C ARG A 87 -11.88 2.02 2.66
N GLU A 88 -11.38 0.82 2.29
CA GLU A 88 -12.09 -0.11 1.40
C GLU A 88 -13.02 -1.09 2.16
N TYR A 89 -12.60 -1.57 3.34
CA TYR A 89 -13.31 -2.61 4.10
C TYR A 89 -13.92 -2.12 5.42
N GLY A 90 -13.23 -1.26 6.16
CA GLY A 90 -13.60 -0.90 7.54
C GLY A 90 -14.54 0.30 7.67
N LYS A 91 -14.41 1.30 6.78
CA LYS A 91 -14.98 2.65 6.94
C LYS A 91 -14.79 3.25 8.36
N PHE A 92 -13.99 2.69 9.26
CA PHE A 92 -14.09 3.01 10.68
C PHE A 92 -13.26 4.25 11.01
N ILE A 93 -12.02 4.32 10.52
CA ILE A 93 -11.14 5.49 10.70
C ILE A 93 -11.54 6.59 9.71
N SER A 94 -11.79 6.21 8.45
CA SER A 94 -12.23 7.12 7.37
C SER A 94 -13.54 7.87 7.68
N SER A 95 -14.56 7.19 8.25
CA SER A 95 -15.84 7.84 8.57
C SER A 95 -15.76 8.76 9.79
N ARG A 96 -14.94 8.42 10.80
CA ARG A 96 -14.68 9.27 11.97
C ARG A 96 -14.01 10.57 11.56
N LEU A 97 -12.99 10.50 10.70
CA LEU A 97 -12.26 11.70 10.25
C LEU A 97 -13.16 12.64 9.45
N ARG A 98 -14.03 12.10 8.58
CA ARG A 98 -15.00 12.89 7.80
C ARG A 98 -16.12 13.50 8.65
N ARG A 99 -16.35 13.02 9.87
CA ARG A 99 -17.41 13.52 10.76
C ARG A 99 -16.91 14.62 11.71
N ASN A 100 -15.59 14.78 11.83
CA ASN A 100 -14.93 15.74 12.72
C ASN A 100 -14.22 16.89 11.97
N GLY A 101 -14.37 16.98 10.65
CA GLY A 101 -13.94 18.11 9.83
C GLY A 101 -15.12 18.67 9.05
#